data_AF-A0A6B2LHR1-F1
#
_entry.id   AF-A0A6B2LHR1-F1
#
_cell.length_a   1.000
_cell.length_b   1.000
_cell.length_c   1.000
_cell.angle_alpha   90.00
_cell.angle_beta   90.00
_cell.angle_gamma   90.00
#
_symmetry.space_group_name_H-M   'P 1'
#
loop_
_entity.id
_entity.type
_entity.pdbx_description
1 polymer ?
#
loop_
_entity_poly.entity_id
_entity_poly.type
_entity_poly.pdbx_seq_one_letter_code
_entity_poly.pdbx_strand_id
1 'polypeptide(L)'
;MVAGCASWHSGAQFVFRRKFSVSKFWNDCIKYKCTIALYIGELCFYLLEKPEGKEDKAHHVRLMIGNGLRSNIWEKFKDRFNAKQIGEFYSATEGPGVLINQVDKAGSIGYFPKLVILLLGGIPLIKYDIEKEEIVKDQNGFCVRCQLGETGQFGTSQFSIEI
;
A
#
# COMPACT_ATOMS: atom_id res chain seq x y z
N MET A 1 3.36 -14.52 2.36
CA MET A 1 2.96 -15.62 1.46
C MET A 1 2.75 -15.13 0.02
N VAL A 2 1.92 -14.08 -0.20
CA VAL A 2 1.62 -13.51 -1.53
C VAL A 2 2.85 -13.18 -2.37
N ALA A 3 3.85 -12.49 -1.83
CA ALA A 3 5.02 -12.11 -2.61
C ALA A 3 5.91 -13.29 -3.03
N GLY A 4 5.92 -14.37 -2.25
CA GLY A 4 6.61 -15.61 -2.62
C GLY A 4 5.93 -16.30 -3.79
N CYS A 5 4.59 -16.43 -3.74
CA CYS A 5 3.79 -16.98 -4.84
C CYS A 5 3.90 -16.13 -6.11
N ALA A 6 3.84 -14.79 -5.99
CA ALA A 6 4.00 -13.89 -7.13
C ALA A 6 5.40 -13.98 -7.75
N SER A 7 6.44 -14.14 -6.92
CA SER A 7 7.81 -14.34 -7.40
C SER A 7 7.92 -15.66 -8.17
N TRP A 8 7.39 -16.75 -7.63
CA TRP A 8 7.38 -18.05 -8.32
C TRP A 8 6.62 -17.95 -9.65
N HIS A 9 5.41 -17.42 -9.64
CA HIS A 9 4.58 -17.30 -10.84
C HIS A 9 5.26 -16.49 -11.95
N SER A 10 6.02 -15.44 -11.60
CA SER A 10 6.77 -14.62 -12.56
C SER A 10 8.15 -15.17 -12.92
N GLY A 11 8.57 -16.30 -12.34
CA GLY A 11 9.93 -16.84 -12.50
C GLY A 11 11.01 -16.01 -11.80
N ALA A 12 10.63 -15.10 -10.90
CA ALA A 12 11.56 -14.29 -10.14
C ALA A 12 12.13 -15.05 -8.93
N GLN A 13 13.36 -14.72 -8.57
CA GLN A 13 13.99 -15.22 -7.35
C GLN A 13 13.38 -14.55 -6.11
N PHE A 14 12.94 -15.37 -5.14
CA PHE A 14 12.48 -14.87 -3.86
C PHE A 14 13.58 -14.99 -2.79
N VAL A 15 13.96 -13.87 -2.19
CA VAL A 15 14.95 -13.81 -1.11
C VAL A 15 14.24 -13.56 0.20
N PHE A 16 14.38 -14.49 1.14
CA PHE A 16 13.77 -14.40 2.47
C PHE A 16 14.82 -14.42 3.58
N ARG A 17 14.70 -13.48 4.51
CA ARG A 17 15.51 -13.43 5.74
C ARG A 17 14.63 -13.78 6.93
N ARG A 18 15.11 -14.69 7.79
CA ARG A 18 14.36 -15.18 8.97
C ARG A 18 14.03 -14.09 10.01
N LYS A 19 14.92 -13.10 10.19
CA LYS A 19 14.76 -12.00 11.17
C LYS A 19 15.19 -10.70 10.54
N PHE A 20 14.35 -9.67 10.63
CA PHE A 20 14.68 -8.33 10.12
C PHE A 20 15.93 -7.77 10.81
N SER A 21 16.73 -7.02 10.04
CA SER A 21 17.95 -6.37 10.54
C SER A 21 18.25 -5.14 9.69
N VAL A 22 18.17 -3.97 10.31
CA VAL A 22 18.41 -2.65 9.68
C VAL A 22 19.81 -2.57 9.07
N SER A 23 20.83 -3.06 9.78
CA SER A 23 22.21 -3.04 9.30
C SER A 23 22.46 -3.97 8.11
N LYS A 24 21.71 -5.08 8.01
CA LYS A 24 21.89 -6.10 6.97
C LYS A 24 20.98 -5.93 5.75
N PHE A 25 19.87 -5.20 5.87
CA PHE A 25 18.87 -5.08 4.82
C PHE A 25 19.46 -4.71 3.44
N TRP A 26 20.13 -3.56 3.35
CA TRP A 26 20.73 -3.13 2.07
C TRP A 26 21.90 -4.01 1.63
N ASN A 27 22.68 -4.56 2.57
CA ASN A 27 23.74 -5.53 2.28
C ASN A 27 23.18 -6.80 1.61
N ASP A 28 22.03 -7.29 2.05
CA ASP A 28 21.37 -8.43 1.41
C ASP A 28 20.82 -8.05 0.04
N CYS A 29 20.21 -6.87 -0.10
CA CYS A 29 19.74 -6.38 -1.39
C CYS A 29 20.88 -6.30 -2.42
N ILE A 30 22.08 -5.87 -2.00
CA ILE A 30 23.28 -5.86 -2.83
C ILE A 30 23.73 -7.29 -3.14
N LYS A 31 23.92 -8.13 -2.11
CA LYS A 31 24.43 -9.50 -2.25
C LYS A 31 23.58 -10.36 -3.17
N TYR A 32 22.26 -10.28 -3.05
CA TYR A 32 21.32 -11.09 -3.84
C TYR A 32 20.75 -10.33 -5.04
N LYS A 33 21.26 -9.13 -5.34
CA LYS A 33 20.84 -8.29 -6.49
C LYS A 33 19.33 -8.05 -6.53
N CYS A 34 18.72 -7.79 -5.37
CA CYS A 34 17.29 -7.54 -5.28
C CYS A 34 16.91 -6.27 -6.05
N THR A 35 15.86 -6.36 -6.87
CA THR A 35 15.30 -5.22 -7.64
C THR A 35 14.00 -4.69 -7.06
N ILE A 36 13.33 -5.49 -6.24
CA ILE A 36 12.08 -5.14 -5.56
C ILE A 36 12.25 -5.54 -4.09
N ALA A 37 11.84 -4.68 -3.17
CA ALA A 37 11.83 -4.99 -1.75
C ALA A 37 10.45 -4.75 -1.15
N LEU A 38 10.05 -5.65 -0.27
CA LEU A 38 8.80 -5.57 0.47
C LEU A 38 9.03 -4.83 1.78
N TYR A 39 8.09 -3.99 2.19
CA TYR A 39 8.09 -3.40 3.52
C TYR A 39 6.71 -3.47 4.17
N ILE A 40 6.70 -3.37 5.50
CA ILE A 40 5.49 -3.22 6.30
C ILE A 40 5.75 -2.17 7.39
N GLY A 41 4.77 -1.31 7.64
CA GLY A 41 4.77 -0.34 8.75
C GLY A 41 6.08 0.46 8.87
N GLU A 42 6.67 0.44 10.06
CA GLU A 42 7.84 1.24 10.43
C GLU A 42 9.18 0.74 9.85
N LEU A 43 9.20 -0.31 9.01
CA LEU A 43 10.45 -0.81 8.42
C LEU A 43 11.24 0.32 7.73
N CYS A 44 10.56 1.11 6.89
CA CYS A 44 11.18 2.21 6.16
C CYS A 44 11.68 3.33 7.09
N PHE A 45 10.98 3.56 8.21
CA PHE A 45 11.42 4.49 9.25
C PHE A 45 12.72 4.01 9.90
N TYR A 46 12.79 2.73 10.29
CA TYR A 46 14.01 2.17 10.87
C TYR A 46 15.21 2.18 9.91
N LEU A 47 14.97 1.98 8.61
CA LEU A 47 16.03 2.15 7.62
C LEU A 47 16.52 3.60 7.56
N LEU A 48 15.60 4.58 7.58
CA LEU A 48 15.92 6.01 7.60
C LEU A 48 16.60 6.48 8.89
N GLU A 49 16.38 5.83 10.02
CA GLU A 49 17.02 6.19 11.30
C GLU A 49 18.49 5.72 11.39
N LYS A 50 18.87 4.70 10.63
CA LYS A 50 20.26 4.24 10.55
C LYS A 50 21.15 5.40 10.08
N PRO A 51 22.40 5.56 10.55
CA PRO A 51 23.35 6.49 9.93
C PRO A 51 23.56 6.20 8.43
N GLU A 52 23.81 7.23 7.65
CA GLU A 52 24.06 7.10 6.21
C GLU A 52 25.26 6.19 5.94
N GLY A 53 25.15 5.36 4.90
CA GLY A 53 26.17 4.40 4.51
C GLY A 53 26.33 4.29 3.00
N LYS A 54 27.44 3.69 2.55
CA LYS A 54 27.72 3.50 1.11
C LYS A 54 26.67 2.59 0.45
N GLU A 55 26.10 1.71 1.25
CA GLU A 55 25.14 0.68 0.90
C GLU A 55 23.77 1.27 0.59
N ASP A 56 23.49 2.48 1.07
CA ASP A 56 22.19 3.15 0.91
C ASP A 56 21.84 3.38 -0.57
N LYS A 57 22.84 3.52 -1.46
CA LYS A 57 22.62 3.72 -2.90
C LYS A 57 23.30 2.66 -3.79
N ALA A 58 24.00 1.70 -3.20
CA ALA A 58 24.75 0.68 -3.96
C ALA A 58 23.87 -0.50 -4.45
N HIS A 59 22.65 -0.64 -3.93
CA HIS A 59 21.72 -1.68 -4.34
C HIS A 59 21.00 -1.35 -5.65
N HIS A 60 20.32 -2.34 -6.25
CA HIS A 60 19.53 -2.18 -7.48
C HIS A 60 18.00 -2.14 -7.25
N VAL A 61 17.55 -2.00 -6.00
CA VAL A 61 16.13 -1.88 -5.67
C VAL A 61 15.53 -0.65 -6.38
N ARG A 62 14.61 -0.90 -7.32
CA ARG A 62 13.90 0.12 -8.09
C ARG A 62 12.48 0.37 -7.57
N LEU A 63 11.92 -0.59 -6.83
CA LEU A 63 10.56 -0.54 -6.31
C LEU A 63 10.54 -1.03 -4.86
N MET A 64 10.04 -0.17 -3.97
CA MET A 64 9.60 -0.56 -2.65
C MET A 64 8.10 -0.80 -2.70
N ILE A 65 7.61 -1.95 -2.26
CA ILE A 65 6.17 -2.25 -2.25
C ILE A 65 5.73 -2.71 -0.87
N GLY A 66 4.65 -2.14 -0.35
CA GLY A 66 4.26 -2.40 1.03
C GLY A 66 3.05 -1.61 1.47
N ASN A 67 3.00 -1.31 2.76
CA ASN A 67 1.94 -0.55 3.38
C ASN A 67 2.44 0.20 4.62
N GLY A 68 1.99 1.44 4.78
CA GLY A 68 2.20 2.22 6.00
C GLY A 68 3.41 3.16 5.97
N LEU A 69 3.89 3.56 4.78
CA LEU A 69 4.91 4.59 4.68
C LEU A 69 4.27 5.96 4.93
N ARG A 70 4.73 6.64 5.97
CA ARG A 70 4.23 7.97 6.32
C ARG A 70 4.61 8.98 5.25
N SER A 71 3.68 9.85 4.88
CA SER A 71 3.89 10.87 3.83
C SER A 71 5.07 11.80 4.11
N ASN A 72 5.36 12.11 5.38
CA ASN A 72 6.46 12.98 5.80
C ASN A 72 7.87 12.39 5.61
N ILE A 73 7.99 11.07 5.46
CA ILE A 73 9.27 10.39 5.21
C ILE A 73 9.38 9.84 3.78
N TRP A 74 8.32 9.97 2.97
CA TRP A 74 8.25 9.40 1.63
C TRP A 74 9.39 9.86 0.72
N GLU A 75 9.51 11.18 0.51
CA GLU A 75 10.56 11.75 -0.35
C GLU A 75 11.94 11.56 0.27
N LYS A 76 12.09 11.72 1.60
CA LYS A 76 13.36 11.46 2.30
C LYS A 76 13.85 10.03 2.08
N PHE A 77 12.94 9.06 2.10
CA PHE A 77 13.25 7.66 1.84
C PHE A 77 13.76 7.48 0.41
N LYS A 78 13.06 8.04 -0.57
CA LYS A 78 13.42 7.97 -1.99
C LYS A 78 14.79 8.60 -2.25
N ASP A 79 15.03 9.79 -1.71
CA ASP A 79 16.27 10.55 -1.89
C ASP A 79 17.47 9.82 -1.29
N ARG A 80 17.29 9.26 -0.09
CA ARG A 80 18.36 8.55 0.62
C ARG A 80 18.70 7.22 -0.05
N PHE A 81 17.69 6.43 -0.41
CA PHE A 81 17.90 5.06 -0.89
C PHE A 81 17.82 4.89 -2.40
N ASN A 82 17.65 5.97 -3.16
CA ASN A 82 17.46 5.92 -4.63
C ASN A 82 16.31 4.97 -5.05
N ALA A 83 15.28 4.87 -4.22
CA ALA A 83 14.08 4.09 -4.50
C ALA A 83 13.23 4.85 -5.53
N LYS A 84 13.33 4.45 -6.80
CA LYS A 84 12.68 5.16 -7.92
C LYS A 84 11.16 5.20 -7.80
N GLN A 85 10.57 4.16 -7.23
CA GLN A 85 9.13 4.03 -7.05
C GLN A 85 8.81 3.43 -5.69
N ILE A 86 7.79 3.98 -5.04
CA ILE A 86 7.14 3.38 -3.88
C ILE A 86 5.69 3.05 -4.27
N GLY A 87 5.31 1.80 -4.12
CA GLY A 87 3.95 1.32 -4.34
C GLY A 87 3.33 0.89 -3.02
N GLU A 88 2.10 1.32 -2.76
CA GLU A 88 1.36 0.85 -1.59
C GLU A 88 0.12 0.07 -1.97
N PHE A 89 -0.19 -0.94 -1.16
CA PHE A 89 -1.45 -1.66 -1.24
C PHE A 89 -2.13 -1.66 0.13
N TYR A 90 -3.42 -1.38 0.12
CA TYR A 90 -4.27 -1.35 1.30
C TYR A 90 -5.41 -2.34 1.10
N SER A 91 -5.46 -3.35 1.96
CA SER A 91 -6.46 -4.42 1.93
C SER A 91 -6.72 -4.90 3.35
N ALA A 92 -7.94 -5.36 3.61
CA ALA A 92 -8.26 -6.12 4.81
C ALA A 92 -8.54 -7.58 4.42
N THR A 93 -8.33 -8.52 5.35
CA THR A 93 -8.63 -9.95 5.13
C THR A 93 -10.12 -10.17 4.83
N GLU A 94 -10.98 -9.40 5.50
CA GLU A 94 -12.44 -9.38 5.31
C GLU A 94 -12.88 -8.23 4.39
N GLY A 95 -11.90 -7.52 3.81
CA GLY A 95 -12.17 -6.36 2.97
C GLY A 95 -12.73 -6.78 1.61
N PRO A 96 -13.58 -5.94 1.01
CA PRO A 96 -14.23 -6.26 -0.26
C PRO A 96 -13.27 -6.19 -1.46
N GLY A 97 -11.99 -5.88 -1.26
CA GLY A 97 -10.99 -5.77 -2.30
C GLY A 97 -9.71 -5.08 -1.81
N VAL A 98 -8.89 -4.66 -2.78
CA VAL A 98 -7.59 -4.00 -2.56
C VAL A 98 -7.57 -2.62 -3.19
N LEU A 99 -7.02 -1.64 -2.47
CA LEU A 99 -6.66 -0.33 -2.99
C LEU A 99 -5.16 -0.32 -3.26
N ILE A 100 -4.75 0.21 -4.42
CA ILE A 100 -3.33 0.22 -4.81
C ILE A 100 -2.93 1.63 -5.21
N ASN A 101 -1.96 2.20 -4.49
CA ASN A 101 -1.23 3.39 -4.88
C ASN A 101 -0.05 3.00 -5.78
N GLN A 102 -0.35 2.80 -7.06
CA GLN A 102 0.64 2.46 -8.09
C GLN A 102 1.33 3.69 -8.71
N VAL A 103 0.82 4.89 -8.41
CA VAL A 103 1.28 6.16 -8.99
C VAL A 103 2.33 6.87 -8.13
N ASP A 104 2.80 6.22 -7.05
CA ASP A 104 3.83 6.75 -6.15
C ASP A 104 3.46 8.11 -5.56
N LYS A 105 2.18 8.26 -5.16
CA LYS A 105 1.67 9.49 -4.55
C LYS A 105 1.73 9.39 -3.04
N ALA A 106 2.64 10.13 -2.40
CA ALA A 106 2.75 10.17 -0.95
C ALA A 106 1.39 10.47 -0.26
N GLY A 107 1.03 9.65 0.72
CA GLY A 107 -0.22 9.77 1.48
C GLY A 107 -1.48 9.27 0.77
N SER A 108 -1.38 8.78 -0.47
CA SER A 108 -2.49 8.12 -1.15
C SER A 108 -2.56 6.64 -0.79
N ILE A 109 -3.75 6.16 -0.43
CA ILE A 109 -4.01 4.73 -0.18
C ILE A 109 -4.44 3.97 -1.43
N GLY A 110 -4.65 4.67 -2.55
CA GLY A 110 -5.13 4.07 -3.78
C GLY A 110 -5.58 5.09 -4.82
N TYR A 111 -5.62 4.66 -6.08
CA TYR A 111 -6.14 5.44 -7.19
C TYR A 111 -7.10 4.61 -8.03
N PHE A 112 -8.35 5.07 -8.16
CA PHE A 112 -9.30 4.55 -9.14
C PHE A 112 -9.36 5.48 -10.35
N PRO A 113 -9.02 4.99 -11.56
CA PRO A 113 -9.25 5.76 -12.78
C PRO A 113 -10.73 6.11 -12.93
N LYS A 114 -11.04 7.29 -13.47
CA LYS A 114 -12.44 7.73 -13.72
C LYS A 114 -13.26 6.70 -14.50
N LEU A 115 -12.64 6.03 -15.47
CA LEU A 115 -13.28 4.96 -16.23
C LEU A 115 -13.71 3.78 -15.34
N VAL A 116 -12.86 3.38 -14.39
CA VAL A 116 -13.18 2.31 -13.43
C VAL A 116 -14.32 2.74 -12.52
N ILE A 117 -14.29 3.98 -12.00
CA ILE A 117 -15.38 4.54 -11.19
C ILE A 117 -16.71 4.52 -11.97
N LEU A 118 -16.69 4.90 -13.25
CA LEU A 118 -17.86 4.86 -14.11
C LEU A 118 -18.38 3.44 -14.33
N LEU A 119 -17.50 2.49 -14.62
CA LEU A 119 -17.86 1.07 -14.81
C LEU A 119 -18.41 0.41 -13.54
N LEU A 120 -17.92 0.82 -12.37
CA LEU A 120 -18.45 0.39 -11.06
C LEU A 120 -19.75 1.13 -10.68
N GLY A 121 -20.22 2.06 -11.52
CA GLY A 121 -21.42 2.85 -11.29
C GLY A 121 -21.26 3.88 -10.16
N GLY A 122 -20.05 4.22 -9.74
CA GLY A 122 -19.78 5.19 -8.67
C GLY A 122 -18.50 4.91 -7.88
N ILE A 123 -18.20 5.77 -6.91
CA ILE A 123 -17.08 5.57 -5.98
C ILE A 123 -17.42 4.36 -5.08
N PRO A 124 -16.53 3.37 -4.94
CA PRO A 124 -16.75 2.19 -4.09
C PRO A 124 -16.50 2.49 -2.61
N LEU A 125 -17.06 3.62 -2.13
CA LEU A 125 -16.99 4.07 -0.75
C LEU A 125 -18.39 4.38 -0.27
N ILE A 126 -18.74 3.83 0.89
CA ILE A 126 -19.98 4.09 1.59
C ILE A 126 -19.72 5.19 2.63
N LYS A 127 -20.60 6.19 2.68
CA LYS A 127 -20.45 7.35 3.57
C LYS A 127 -20.44 6.91 5.02
N TYR A 128 -19.45 7.38 5.75
CA TYR A 128 -19.19 7.00 7.13
C TYR A 128 -19.06 8.26 7.99
N ASP A 129 -19.84 8.32 9.07
CA ASP A 129 -19.77 9.37 10.08
C ASP A 129 -18.73 8.99 11.12
N ILE A 130 -17.61 9.73 11.15
CA ILE A 130 -16.50 9.46 12.07
C ILE A 130 -16.92 9.73 13.53
N GLU A 131 -17.74 10.76 13.79
CA GLU A 131 -18.06 11.16 15.15
C GLU A 131 -18.99 10.18 15.83
N LYS A 132 -19.90 9.60 15.06
CA LYS A 132 -20.85 8.58 15.53
C LYS A 132 -20.39 7.16 15.31
N GLU A 133 -19.26 6.99 14.62
CA GLU A 133 -18.69 5.71 14.22
C GLU A 133 -19.67 4.80 13.44
N GLU A 134 -20.55 5.41 12.63
CA GLU A 134 -21.64 4.70 11.94
C GLU A 134 -21.68 4.93 10.42
N ILE A 135 -22.25 3.95 9.70
CA ILE A 135 -22.54 4.09 8.27
C ILE A 135 -23.76 4.98 8.09
N VAL A 136 -23.64 6.00 7.24
CA VAL A 136 -24.76 6.89 6.91
C VAL A 136 -25.74 6.17 6.00
N LYS A 137 -27.00 6.14 6.42
CA LYS A 137 -28.12 5.53 5.70
C LYS A 137 -29.12 6.59 5.23
N ASP A 138 -29.80 6.33 4.12
CA ASP A 138 -30.90 7.15 3.64
C ASP A 138 -32.20 6.91 4.42
N GLN A 139 -33.26 7.64 4.05
CA GLN A 139 -34.59 7.52 4.67
C GLN A 139 -35.23 6.12 4.55
N ASN A 140 -34.76 5.31 3.60
CA ASN A 140 -35.24 3.95 3.37
C ASN A 140 -34.33 2.90 4.05
N GLY A 141 -33.27 3.32 4.75
CA GLY A 141 -32.31 2.45 5.42
C GLY A 141 -31.17 1.94 4.54
N PHE A 142 -31.03 2.41 3.29
CA PHE A 142 -29.94 2.01 2.40
C PHE A 142 -28.67 2.82 2.63
N CYS A 143 -27.51 2.20 2.42
CA CYS A 143 -26.21 2.85 2.53
C CYS A 143 -26.08 4.00 1.51
N VAL A 144 -25.64 5.17 1.96
CA VAL A 144 -25.38 6.32 1.09
C VAL A 144 -23.95 6.22 0.52
N ARG A 145 -23.79 6.40 -0.80
CA ARG A 145 -22.46 6.44 -1.43
C ARG A 145 -21.75 7.77 -1.14
N CYS A 146 -20.43 7.72 -0.98
CA CYS A 146 -19.61 8.91 -0.83
C CYS A 146 -19.55 9.75 -2.10
N GLN A 147 -19.47 11.06 -1.90
CA GLN A 147 -19.01 12.03 -2.88
C GLN A 147 -17.51 12.29 -2.73
N LEU A 148 -16.92 12.95 -3.73
CA LEU A 148 -15.52 13.39 -3.67
C LEU A 148 -15.31 14.33 -2.48
N GLY A 149 -14.31 14.04 -1.66
CA GLY A 149 -13.97 14.82 -0.47
C GLY A 149 -14.70 14.40 0.81
N GLU A 150 -15.62 13.44 0.73
CA GLU A 150 -16.26 12.85 1.91
C GLU A 150 -15.46 11.67 2.47
N THR A 151 -15.57 11.45 3.77
CA THR A 151 -15.05 10.24 4.41
C THR A 151 -15.97 9.06 4.11
N GLY A 152 -15.37 7.93 3.75
CA GLY A 152 -16.10 6.69 3.53
C GLY A 152 -15.34 5.46 3.94
N GLN A 153 -16.12 4.41 4.21
CA GLN A 153 -15.63 3.06 4.39
C GLN A 153 -15.60 2.35 3.03
N PHE A 154 -14.50 1.62 2.78
CA PHE A 154 -14.39 0.79 1.58
C PHE A 154 -15.40 -0.35 1.63
N GLY A 155 -16.36 -0.30 0.70
CA GLY A 155 -17.51 -1.17 0.65
C GLY A 155 -17.97 -1.30 -0.80
N THR A 156 -18.22 -2.53 -1.25
CA THR A 156 -18.88 -2.75 -2.53
C THR A 156 -20.38 -2.89 -2.28
N SER A 157 -21.19 -2.33 -3.18
CA SER A 157 -22.66 -2.44 -3.11
C SER A 157 -23.19 -3.87 -3.34
N GLN A 158 -22.34 -4.90 -3.22
CA GLN A 158 -22.68 -6.31 -3.38
C GLN A 158 -22.85 -7.05 -2.03
N PHE A 159 -22.68 -6.38 -0.89
CA PHE A 159 -22.92 -6.97 0.43
C PHE A 159 -24.33 -6.68 0.99
N SER A 160 -25.33 -6.62 0.11
CA SER A 160 -26.72 -6.86 0.49
C SER A 160 -27.07 -8.29 0.09
N ILE A 161 -26.46 -9.26 0.79
CA ILE A 161 -27.05 -10.59 0.87
C ILE A 161 -28.17 -10.43 1.90
N GLU A 162 -29.41 -10.38 1.43
CA GLU A 162 -30.55 -10.70 2.28
C GLU A 162 -30.29 -12.10 2.86
N ILE A 163 -30.20 -12.18 4.19
CA ILE A 163 -30.33 -13.44 4.94
C ILE A 163 -31.79 -13.53 5.39
#